data_AF-A0A954RNM0-F1
#
_entry.id   AF-A0A954RNM0-F1
#
_cell.length_a   1.000
_cell.length_b   1.000
_cell.length_c   1.000
_cell.angle_alpha   90.00
_cell.angle_beta   90.00
_cell.angle_gamma   90.00
#
_symmetry.space_group_name_H-M   'P 1'
#
loop_
_entity.id
_entity.type
_entity.pdbx_description
1 polymer ?
#
loop_
_entity_poly.entity_id
_entity_poly.type
_entity_poly.pdbx_seq_one_letter_code
_entity_poly.pdbx_strand_id
1 'polypeptide(L)'
;MISSECPTPEPRQLSRGAMLFRQLAALGLFVLWIAALAIVARLVRKEDWDVGMKVGISSLVIAVALLVSFLWFVTLAPVSRSLRLGVGGVCLVLGIVLASVLRLEGVDGSLTPKFALRWAPKADSQLAEPEIQPGVNQVDLVTTTPNDFPQFLGPQRMQIYDAIELDADWDAHPPQEVWRRPIGAGWSSFAAV
;
A
#
# COMPACT_ATOMS: atom_id res chain seq x y z
N MET A 1 4.02 -45.78 -60.41
CA MET A 1 4.18 -44.44 -59.82
C MET A 1 2.94 -44.16 -58.99
N ILE A 2 3.02 -44.32 -57.67
CA ILE A 2 1.90 -44.09 -56.75
C ILE A 2 2.10 -42.69 -56.16
N SER A 3 1.22 -41.76 -56.52
CA SER A 3 1.18 -40.40 -55.98
C SER A 3 0.57 -40.46 -54.59
N SER A 4 1.40 -40.25 -53.56
CA SER A 4 0.96 -40.07 -52.18
C SER A 4 0.50 -38.62 -52.00
N GLU A 5 -0.81 -38.39 -52.01
CA GLU A 5 -1.39 -37.10 -51.63
C GLU A 5 -1.14 -36.84 -50.13
N CYS A 6 -0.48 -35.72 -49.82
CA CYS A 6 -0.25 -35.27 -48.45
C CYS A 6 -1.55 -34.65 -47.91
N PRO A 7 -2.11 -35.11 -46.78
CA PRO A 7 -3.35 -34.55 -46.27
C PRO A 7 -3.08 -33.13 -45.73
N THR A 8 -3.68 -32.13 -46.37
CA THR A 8 -3.67 -30.74 -45.90
C THR A 8 -4.40 -30.66 -44.55
N PRO A 9 -3.82 -30.04 -43.52
CA PRO A 9 -4.46 -29.94 -42.22
C PRO A 9 -5.67 -28.99 -42.33
N GLU A 10 -6.87 -29.50 -42.05
CA GLU A 10 -8.07 -28.68 -41.98
C GLU A 10 -7.91 -27.58 -40.90
N PRO A 11 -8.33 -26.34 -41.20
CA PRO A 11 -8.35 -25.27 -40.21
C PRO A 11 -9.33 -25.63 -39.10
N ARG A 12 -8.82 -25.71 -37.87
CA ARG A 12 -9.57 -26.07 -36.65
C ARG A 12 -10.75 -25.10 -36.46
N GLN A 13 -11.94 -25.46 -36.94
CA GLN A 13 -13.16 -24.64 -36.77
C GLN A 13 -13.57 -24.64 -35.30
N LEU A 14 -13.28 -23.55 -34.60
CA LEU A 14 -13.83 -23.30 -33.27
C LEU A 14 -15.35 -23.13 -33.41
N SER A 15 -16.12 -23.94 -32.68
CA SER A 15 -17.58 -23.87 -32.68
C SER A 15 -18.03 -22.45 -32.30
N ARG A 16 -19.05 -21.92 -33.00
CA ARG A 16 -19.63 -20.59 -32.74
C ARG A 16 -19.96 -20.37 -31.24
N GLY A 17 -20.32 -21.44 -30.53
CA GLY A 17 -20.58 -21.41 -29.08
C GLY A 17 -19.37 -21.04 -28.21
N ALA A 18 -18.17 -21.54 -28.55
CA ALA A 18 -16.95 -21.19 -27.82
C ALA A 18 -16.56 -19.71 -28.03
N MET A 19 -16.88 -19.16 -29.20
CA MET A 19 -16.63 -17.76 -29.53
C MET A 19 -17.61 -16.82 -28.79
N LEU A 20 -18.90 -17.19 -28.74
CA LEU A 20 -19.94 -16.47 -27.99
C LEU A 20 -19.68 -16.46 -26.47
N PHE A 21 -19.34 -17.61 -25.87
CA PHE A 21 -19.03 -17.68 -24.43
C PHE A 21 -17.86 -16.76 -24.04
N ARG A 22 -16.84 -16.67 -24.90
CA ARG A 22 -15.68 -15.79 -24.71
C ARG A 22 -16.02 -14.31 -24.80
N GLN A 23 -16.87 -13.92 -25.75
CA GLN A 23 -17.33 -12.53 -25.88
C GLN A 23 -18.16 -12.10 -24.67
N LEU A 24 -19.03 -12.98 -24.17
CA LEU A 24 -19.81 -12.73 -22.96
C LEU A 24 -18.92 -12.59 -21.72
N ALA A 25 -17.86 -13.42 -21.60
CA ALA A 25 -16.90 -13.29 -20.50
C ALA A 25 -16.08 -11.98 -20.56
N ALA A 26 -15.67 -11.55 -21.77
CA ALA A 26 -14.97 -10.28 -21.95
C ALA A 26 -15.87 -9.07 -21.62
N LEU A 27 -17.14 -9.12 -22.04
CA LEU A 27 -18.14 -8.11 -21.71
C LEU A 27 -18.41 -8.05 -20.20
N GLY A 28 -18.49 -9.21 -19.54
CA GLY A 28 -18.64 -9.28 -18.08
C GLY A 28 -17.46 -8.65 -17.34
N LEU A 29 -16.22 -8.91 -17.77
CA LEU A 29 -15.02 -8.27 -17.20
C LEU A 29 -15.02 -6.75 -17.42
N PHE A 30 -15.44 -6.28 -18.60
CA PHE A 30 -15.57 -4.86 -18.89
C PHE A 30 -16.61 -4.19 -17.98
N VAL A 31 -17.77 -4.81 -17.78
CA VAL A 31 -18.80 -4.30 -16.86
C VAL A 31 -18.28 -4.27 -15.42
N LEU A 32 -17.54 -5.29 -14.98
CA LEU A 32 -16.89 -5.31 -13.66
C LEU A 32 -15.88 -4.17 -13.50
N TRP A 33 -15.12 -3.84 -14.54
CA TRP A 33 -14.21 -2.69 -14.53
C TRP A 33 -14.94 -1.35 -14.40
N ILE A 34 -16.02 -1.16 -15.16
CA ILE A 34 -16.84 0.05 -15.06
C ILE A 34 -17.46 0.15 -13.67
N ALA A 35 -17.95 -0.96 -13.11
CA ALA A 35 -18.47 -0.99 -11.74
C ALA A 35 -17.38 -0.66 -10.70
N ALA A 36 -16.19 -1.25 -10.81
CA ALA A 36 -15.05 -0.96 -9.94
C ALA A 36 -14.65 0.53 -10.00
N LEU A 37 -14.52 1.10 -11.20
CA LEU A 37 -14.23 2.53 -11.38
C LEU A 37 -15.33 3.42 -10.81
N ALA A 38 -16.61 3.06 -11.01
CA ALA A 38 -17.73 3.81 -10.45
C ALA A 38 -17.75 3.76 -8.92
N ILE A 39 -17.42 2.61 -8.32
CA ILE A 39 -17.28 2.45 -6.87
C ILE A 39 -16.14 3.33 -6.35
N VAL A 40 -14.95 3.24 -6.94
CA VAL A 40 -13.80 4.08 -6.55
C VAL A 40 -14.13 5.57 -6.68
N ALA A 41 -14.73 5.99 -7.80
CA ALA A 41 -15.13 7.37 -8.03
C ALA A 41 -16.16 7.87 -6.99
N ARG A 42 -17.10 7.00 -6.57
CA ARG A 42 -18.06 7.33 -5.50
C ARG A 42 -17.38 7.45 -4.14
N LEU A 43 -16.46 6.54 -3.82
CA LEU A 43 -15.75 6.53 -2.53
C LEU A 43 -14.85 7.76 -2.36
N VAL A 44 -14.11 8.14 -3.42
CA VAL A 44 -13.23 9.32 -3.39
C VAL A 44 -14.04 10.62 -3.19
N ARG A 45 -15.26 10.68 -3.73
CA ARG A 45 -16.14 11.86 -3.64
C ARG A 45 -16.87 11.99 -2.31
N LYS A 46 -16.91 10.94 -1.48
CA LYS A 46 -17.63 11.01 -0.21
C LYS A 46 -16.78 11.74 0.83
N GLU A 47 -17.27 12.87 1.30
CA GLU A 47 -16.51 13.80 2.16
C GLU A 47 -16.19 13.19 3.53
N ASP A 48 -17.11 12.41 4.09
CA ASP A 48 -17.03 11.84 5.46
C ASP A 48 -15.94 10.77 5.68
N TRP A 49 -15.27 10.30 4.62
CA TRP A 49 -14.29 9.23 4.77
C TRP A 49 -12.92 9.80 5.09
N ASP A 50 -12.31 9.29 6.15
CA ASP A 50 -10.90 9.53 6.43
C ASP A 50 -10.03 9.20 5.20
N VAL A 51 -8.98 10.00 4.99
CA VAL A 51 -8.09 9.90 3.83
C VAL A 51 -7.49 8.50 3.72
N GLY A 52 -7.10 7.91 4.84
CA GLY A 52 -6.54 6.56 4.87
C GLY A 52 -7.50 5.52 4.35
N MET A 53 -8.77 5.61 4.73
CA MET A 53 -9.80 4.67 4.28
C MET A 53 -10.06 4.79 2.77
N LYS A 54 -10.04 6.01 2.22
CA LYS A 54 -10.13 6.24 0.77
C LYS A 54 -8.98 5.58 0.01
N VAL A 55 -7.75 5.77 0.47
CA VAL A 55 -6.53 5.18 -0.14
C VAL A 55 -6.54 3.66 -0.04
N GLY A 56 -6.82 3.11 1.14
CA GLY A 56 -6.85 1.68 1.40
C GLY A 56 -7.87 0.93 0.55
N ILE A 57 -9.13 1.40 0.50
CA ILE A 57 -10.17 0.74 -0.30
C ILE A 57 -9.90 0.88 -1.80
N SER A 58 -9.47 2.06 -2.26
CA SER A 58 -9.20 2.28 -3.68
C SER A 58 -8.05 1.41 -4.19
N SER A 59 -6.97 1.31 -3.42
CA SER A 59 -5.84 0.44 -3.75
C SER A 59 -6.23 -1.04 -3.79
N LEU A 60 -7.05 -1.51 -2.84
CA LEU A 60 -7.57 -2.87 -2.83
C LEU A 60 -8.44 -3.18 -4.07
N VAL A 61 -9.37 -2.29 -4.42
CA VAL A 61 -10.24 -2.46 -5.60
C VAL A 61 -9.42 -2.54 -6.88
N ILE A 62 -8.43 -1.65 -7.04
CA ILE A 62 -7.53 -1.65 -8.20
C ILE A 62 -6.71 -2.95 -8.26
N ALA A 63 -6.14 -3.39 -7.14
CA ALA A 63 -5.36 -4.62 -7.08
C ALA A 63 -6.18 -5.85 -7.46
N VAL A 64 -7.40 -5.98 -6.93
CA VAL A 64 -8.32 -7.07 -7.28
C VAL A 64 -8.73 -7.01 -8.76
N ALA A 65 -9.05 -5.83 -9.28
CA ALA A 65 -9.41 -5.66 -10.69
C ALA A 65 -8.27 -6.07 -11.64
N LEU A 66 -7.03 -5.68 -11.33
CA LEU A 66 -5.84 -6.08 -12.07
C LEU A 66 -5.61 -7.59 -12.00
N LEU A 67 -5.74 -8.20 -10.83
CA LEU A 67 -5.59 -9.65 -10.64
C LEU A 67 -6.62 -10.44 -11.45
N VAL A 68 -7.90 -10.08 -11.34
CA VAL A 68 -8.98 -10.75 -12.10
C VAL A 68 -8.75 -10.60 -13.60
N SER A 69 -8.32 -9.42 -14.06
CA SER A 69 -8.00 -9.17 -15.48
C SER A 69 -6.82 -10.01 -15.96
N PHE A 70 -5.76 -10.12 -15.16
CA PHE A 70 -4.61 -10.95 -15.47
C PHE A 70 -4.98 -12.44 -15.54
N LEU A 71 -5.73 -12.94 -14.55
CA LEU A 71 -6.21 -14.32 -14.54
C LEU A 71 -7.11 -14.61 -15.75
N TRP A 72 -8.02 -13.71 -16.09
CA TRP A 72 -8.84 -13.84 -17.29
C TRP A 72 -7.99 -13.89 -18.56
N PHE A 73 -6.98 -13.02 -18.67
CA PHE A 73 -6.06 -13.00 -19.82
C PHE A 73 -5.29 -14.32 -19.97
N VAL A 74 -4.75 -14.86 -18.87
CA VAL A 74 -3.95 -16.09 -18.90
C VAL A 74 -4.81 -17.34 -19.13
N THR A 75 -6.05 -17.35 -18.67
CA THR A 75 -6.91 -18.55 -18.74
C THR A 75 -7.83 -18.55 -19.97
N LEU A 76 -8.63 -17.50 -20.13
CA LEU A 76 -9.81 -17.47 -20.99
C LEU A 76 -9.63 -16.66 -22.28
N ALA A 77 -8.73 -15.67 -22.30
CA ALA A 77 -8.60 -14.75 -23.44
C ALA A 77 -8.23 -15.45 -24.77
N PRO A 78 -8.84 -15.04 -25.90
CA PRO A 78 -8.64 -15.64 -27.22
C PRO A 78 -7.36 -15.13 -27.90
N VAL A 79 -6.21 -15.31 -27.24
CA VAL A 79 -4.89 -14.91 -27.73
C VAL A 79 -4.01 -16.12 -28.02
N SER A 80 -3.01 -15.96 -28.91
CA SER A 80 -2.06 -17.02 -29.23
C SER A 80 -1.26 -17.46 -27.98
N ARG A 81 -0.88 -18.74 -27.91
CA ARG A 81 -0.12 -19.28 -26.76
C ARG A 81 1.19 -18.53 -26.54
N SER A 82 1.88 -18.15 -27.62
CA SER A 82 3.13 -17.39 -27.56
C SER A 82 2.93 -16.00 -26.95
N LEU A 83 1.86 -15.29 -27.31
CA LEU A 83 1.55 -13.98 -26.74
C LEU A 83 1.18 -14.11 -25.25
N ARG A 84 0.40 -15.12 -24.90
CA ARG A 84 -0.01 -15.40 -23.51
C ARG A 84 1.19 -15.70 -22.61
N LEU A 85 2.09 -16.58 -23.06
CA LEU A 85 3.31 -16.92 -22.33
C LEU A 85 4.30 -15.75 -22.31
N GLY A 86 4.39 -14.98 -23.40
CA GLY A 86 5.21 -13.77 -23.48
C GLY A 86 4.76 -12.72 -22.46
N VAL A 87 3.48 -12.31 -22.50
CA VAL A 87 2.94 -11.31 -21.56
C VAL A 87 2.97 -11.82 -20.13
N GLY A 88 2.55 -13.07 -19.88
CA GLY A 88 2.61 -13.67 -18.55
C GLY A 88 4.04 -13.74 -18.00
N GLY A 89 5.00 -14.13 -18.84
CA GLY A 89 6.43 -14.15 -18.50
C GLY A 89 6.98 -12.75 -18.22
N VAL A 90 6.63 -11.75 -19.03
CA VAL A 90 7.02 -10.35 -18.80
C VAL A 90 6.45 -9.84 -17.48
N CYS A 91 5.17 -10.07 -17.19
CA CYS A 91 4.56 -9.68 -15.91
C CYS A 91 5.25 -10.35 -14.72
N LEU A 92 5.58 -11.64 -14.84
CA LEU A 92 6.29 -12.38 -13.80
C LEU A 92 7.69 -11.82 -13.57
N VAL A 93 8.47 -11.62 -14.64
CA VAL A 93 9.82 -11.04 -14.57
C VAL A 93 9.76 -9.63 -13.99
N LEU A 94 8.83 -8.80 -14.44
CA LEU A 94 8.64 -7.45 -13.91
C LEU A 94 8.29 -7.48 -12.41
N GLY A 95 7.40 -8.37 -11.98
CA GLY A 95 7.06 -8.55 -10.57
C GLY A 95 8.28 -8.96 -9.73
N ILE A 96 9.08 -9.90 -10.22
CA ILE A 96 10.33 -10.33 -9.56
C ILE A 96 11.33 -9.17 -9.48
N VAL A 97 11.53 -8.44 -10.58
CA VAL A 97 12.45 -7.29 -10.62
C VAL A 97 12.00 -6.20 -9.65
N LEU A 98 10.72 -5.82 -9.67
CA LEU A 98 10.17 -4.83 -8.74
C LEU A 98 10.29 -5.28 -7.29
N ALA A 99 10.00 -6.54 -6.96
CA ALA A 99 10.15 -7.07 -5.60
C ALA A 99 11.62 -7.18 -5.14
N SER A 100 12.54 -7.34 -6.08
CA SER A 100 13.99 -7.40 -5.82
C SER A 100 14.58 -6.01 -5.61
N VAL A 101 14.13 -5.02 -6.39
CA VAL A 101 14.63 -3.65 -6.38
C VAL A 101 13.97 -2.79 -5.31
N LEU A 102 12.66 -2.93 -5.10
CA LEU A 102 11.89 -2.13 -4.16
C LEU A 102 11.75 -2.84 -2.81
N ARG A 103 11.78 -2.05 -1.74
CA ARG A 103 11.45 -2.42 -0.37
C ARG A 103 10.25 -1.60 0.08
N LEU A 104 9.25 -2.26 0.65
CA LEU A 104 8.19 -1.57 1.39
C LEU A 104 8.80 -1.07 2.70
N GLU A 105 8.90 0.25 2.84
CA GLU A 105 9.47 0.88 4.04
C GLU A 105 8.43 1.01 5.15
N GLY A 106 7.18 1.20 4.78
CA GLY A 106 6.07 1.25 5.71
C GLY A 106 4.84 1.84 5.05
N VAL A 107 3.89 2.22 5.89
CA VAL A 107 2.65 2.85 5.50
C VAL A 107 2.49 4.09 6.38
N ASP A 108 2.14 5.24 5.78
CA ASP A 108 1.90 6.45 6.58
C ASP A 108 0.53 6.43 7.29
N GLY A 109 0.26 7.46 8.09
CA GLY A 109 -1.02 7.62 8.79
C GLY A 109 -2.23 7.72 7.86
N SER A 110 -2.03 7.91 6.55
CA SER A 110 -3.07 7.94 5.52
C SER A 110 -3.07 6.67 4.68
N LEU A 111 -2.57 5.55 5.21
CA LEU A 111 -2.51 4.25 4.54
C LEU A 111 -1.77 4.26 3.18
N THR A 112 -0.91 5.24 2.93
CA THR A 112 -0.14 5.33 1.69
C THR A 112 1.16 4.52 1.84
N PRO A 113 1.38 3.50 1.01
CA PRO A 113 2.60 2.70 1.08
C PRO A 113 3.81 3.51 0.61
N LYS A 114 4.88 3.48 1.41
CA LYS A 114 6.17 4.10 1.06
C LYS A 114 7.13 3.06 0.54
N PHE A 115 7.61 3.25 -0.68
CA PHE A 115 8.59 2.39 -1.32
C PHE A 115 9.95 3.09 -1.37
N ALA A 116 10.98 2.35 -1.00
CA ALA A 116 12.37 2.76 -1.17
C ALA A 116 13.11 1.71 -1.99
N LEU A 117 14.23 2.10 -2.61
CA LEU A 117 15.16 1.11 -3.16
C LEU A 117 15.67 0.21 -2.03
N ARG A 118 15.86 -1.08 -2.32
CA ARG A 118 16.26 -2.06 -1.30
C ARG A 118 17.59 -1.70 -0.62
N TRP A 119 18.46 -1.02 -1.36
CA TRP A 119 19.77 -0.52 -0.91
C TRP A 119 19.76 0.94 -0.42
N ALA A 120 18.60 1.61 -0.39
CA ALA A 120 18.53 2.94 0.20
C ALA A 120 18.79 2.87 1.72
N PRO A 121 19.55 3.83 2.28
CA PRO A 121 19.75 3.94 3.72
C PRO A 121 18.41 3.98 4.45
N LYS A 122 18.33 3.36 5.63
CA LYS A 122 17.14 3.40 6.47
C LYS A 122 17.13 4.72 7.25
N ALA A 123 15.94 5.22 7.60
CA ALA A 123 15.80 6.41 8.44
C ALA A 123 16.62 6.30 9.74
N ASP A 124 16.59 5.14 10.40
CA ASP A 124 17.32 4.92 11.66
C ASP A 124 18.84 4.92 11.49
N SER A 125 19.35 4.45 10.33
CA SER A 125 20.80 4.45 10.06
C SER A 125 21.38 5.84 9.79
N GLN A 126 20.52 6.84 9.60
CA GLN A 126 20.93 8.23 9.41
C GLN A 126 21.02 9.01 10.73
N LEU A 127 20.65 8.38 11.85
CA LEU A 127 20.74 9.00 13.15
C LEU A 127 22.19 9.03 13.63
N ALA A 128 22.61 10.20 14.11
CA ALA A 128 23.83 10.30 14.89
C ALA A 128 23.68 9.48 16.18
N GLU A 129 24.76 8.83 16.58
CA GLU A 129 24.81 8.15 17.87
C GLU A 129 24.61 9.19 18.98
N PRO A 130 23.70 8.94 19.96
CA PRO A 130 23.44 9.91 21.00
C PRO A 130 24.72 10.17 21.80
N GLU A 131 25.16 11.42 21.83
CA GLU A 131 26.25 11.85 22.70
C GLU A 131 25.76 11.80 24.15
N ILE A 132 26.15 10.76 24.89
CA ILE A 132 25.86 10.65 26.31
C ILE A 132 26.83 11.59 27.02
N GLN A 133 26.35 12.80 27.35
CA GLN A 133 27.11 13.73 28.16
C GLN A 133 27.19 13.20 29.60
N PRO A 134 28.37 12.78 30.09
CA PRO A 134 28.50 12.31 31.46
C PRO A 134 28.28 13.49 32.42
N GLY A 135 27.26 13.39 33.27
CA GLY A 135 26.95 14.41 34.29
C GLY A 135 25.71 15.27 34.02
N VAL A 136 24.98 15.06 32.93
CA VAL A 136 23.61 15.58 32.80
C VAL A 136 22.73 14.82 33.79
N ASN A 137 21.99 15.55 34.63
CA ASN A 137 21.12 15.02 35.68
C ASN A 137 20.44 13.72 35.25
N GLN A 138 20.67 12.65 36.02
CA GLN A 138 19.92 11.41 35.85
C GLN A 138 18.43 11.78 36.00
N VAL A 139 17.68 11.62 34.91
CA VAL A 139 16.23 11.74 34.95
C VAL A 139 15.73 10.65 35.91
N ASP A 140 14.95 11.05 36.92
CA ASP A 140 14.34 10.10 37.85
C ASP A 140 13.28 9.31 37.10
N LEU A 141 13.65 8.11 36.66
CA LEU A 141 12.75 7.19 35.96
C LEU A 141 11.97 6.24 36.89
N VAL A 142 11.99 6.53 38.19
CA VAL A 142 11.40 5.66 39.23
C VAL A 142 10.14 6.31 39.80
N THR A 143 10.17 7.63 40.01
CA THR A 143 9.05 8.35 40.64
C THR A 143 8.06 8.86 39.60
N THR A 144 6.86 8.29 39.57
CA THR A 144 5.77 8.80 38.73
C THR A 144 5.18 10.07 39.32
N THR A 145 5.13 11.12 38.51
CA THR A 145 4.44 12.38 38.76
C THR A 145 3.08 12.40 38.06
N PRO A 146 2.15 13.30 38.45
CA PRO A 146 0.89 13.49 37.73
C PRO A 146 1.05 13.88 36.26
N ASN A 147 2.25 14.32 35.86
CA ASN A 147 2.54 14.80 34.52
C ASN A 147 3.06 13.70 33.58
N ASP A 148 3.29 12.49 34.10
CA ASP A 148 3.91 11.40 33.35
C ASP A 148 2.90 10.47 32.68
N PHE A 149 3.39 9.73 31.68
CA PHE A 149 2.63 8.71 30.96
C PHE A 149 3.19 7.31 31.32
N PRO A 150 2.92 6.80 32.53
CA PRO A 150 3.50 5.54 33.03
C PRO A 150 3.06 4.30 32.24
N GLN A 151 2.06 4.44 31.38
CA GLN A 151 1.56 3.38 30.50
C GLN A 151 1.14 3.97 29.15
N PHE A 152 0.93 3.09 28.15
CA PHE A 152 0.47 3.47 26.83
C PHE A 152 -0.84 4.29 26.93
N LEU A 153 -0.82 5.49 26.33
CA LEU A 153 -1.91 6.49 26.37
C LEU A 153 -2.18 7.09 27.77
N GLY A 154 -1.23 7.02 28.71
CA GLY A 154 -1.30 7.72 30.00
C GLY A 154 -2.06 6.94 31.09
N PRO A 155 -2.21 7.51 32.30
CA PRO A 155 -2.74 6.80 33.48
C PRO A 155 -4.15 6.21 33.32
N GLN A 156 -4.97 6.78 32.44
CA GLN A 156 -6.31 6.29 32.11
C GLN A 156 -6.38 5.59 30.74
N ARG A 157 -5.27 5.53 29.99
CA ARG A 157 -5.17 4.97 28.64
C ARG A 157 -6.04 5.70 27.59
N MET A 158 -6.25 6.99 27.80
CA MET A 158 -7.12 7.83 26.96
C MET A 158 -6.35 8.84 26.11
N GLN A 159 -5.04 9.00 26.33
CA GLN A 159 -4.19 10.02 25.71
C GLN A 159 -4.68 11.45 25.99
N ILE A 160 -5.23 11.66 27.18
CA ILE A 160 -5.74 12.95 27.65
C ILE A 160 -4.83 13.45 28.76
N TYR A 161 -4.62 14.76 28.78
CA TYR A 161 -3.83 15.44 29.79
C TYR A 161 -4.64 16.61 30.37
N ASP A 162 -5.18 16.44 31.56
CA ASP A 162 -6.14 17.39 32.15
C ASP A 162 -5.49 18.62 32.80
N ALA A 163 -4.18 18.59 33.04
CA ALA A 163 -3.48 19.61 33.83
C ALA A 163 -2.96 20.81 33.01
N ILE A 164 -3.09 20.79 31.68
CA ILE A 164 -2.64 21.87 30.79
C ILE A 164 -3.79 22.30 29.89
N GLU A 165 -4.03 23.61 29.84
CA GLU A 165 -4.88 24.25 28.85
C GLU A 165 -3.98 24.93 27.81
N LEU A 166 -4.11 24.52 26.54
CA LEU A 166 -3.37 25.12 25.44
C LEU A 166 -4.15 26.32 24.91
N ASP A 167 -3.46 27.41 24.55
CA ASP A 167 -4.09 28.51 23.82
C ASP A 167 -4.62 27.98 22.48
N ALA A 168 -5.89 28.25 22.20
CA ALA A 168 -6.58 27.79 21.00
C ALA A 168 -6.42 28.77 19.83
N ASP A 169 -6.04 30.03 20.09
CA ASP A 169 -5.86 31.04 19.05
C ASP A 169 -4.43 30.97 18.48
N TRP A 170 -4.21 29.98 17.62
CA TRP A 170 -2.91 29.78 16.99
C TRP A 170 -2.63 30.79 15.87
N ASP A 171 -3.63 31.55 15.43
CA ASP A 171 -3.46 32.64 14.46
C ASP A 171 -2.84 33.87 15.12
N ALA A 172 -3.31 34.22 16.34
CA ALA A 172 -2.73 35.30 17.12
C ALA A 172 -1.45 34.88 17.87
N HIS A 173 -1.42 33.64 18.40
CA HIS A 173 -0.34 33.13 19.25
C HIS A 173 0.18 31.77 18.76
N PRO A 174 0.92 31.73 17.63
CA PRO A 174 1.42 30.48 17.10
C PRO A 174 2.44 29.83 18.06
N PRO A 175 2.42 28.48 18.20
CA PRO A 175 3.38 27.78 19.03
C PRO A 175 4.81 27.95 18.51
N GLN A 176 5.77 28.06 19.44
CA GLN A 176 7.19 28.18 19.11
C GLN A 176 7.90 26.84 19.27
N GLU A 177 8.79 26.51 18.33
CA GLU A 177 9.62 25.32 18.41
C GLU A 177 10.66 25.46 19.52
N VAL A 178 10.49 24.72 20.62
CA VAL A 178 11.44 24.72 21.75
C VAL A 178 12.64 23.81 21.48
N TRP A 179 12.44 22.71 20.74
CA TRP A 179 13.50 21.79 20.33
C TRP A 179 13.09 21.00 19.09
N ARG A 180 14.08 20.52 18.36
CA ARG A 180 13.91 19.57 17.25
C ARG A 180 15.06 18.57 17.25
N ARG A 181 14.71 17.28 17.21
CA ARG A 181 15.68 16.19 17.17
C ARG A 181 15.31 15.18 16.09
N PRO A 182 16.26 14.70 15.27
CA PRO A 182 16.01 13.58 14.38
C PRO A 182 15.79 12.30 15.21
N ILE A 183 14.67 11.58 14.96
CA ILE A 183 14.26 10.38 15.71
C ILE A 183 14.15 9.11 14.84
N GLY A 184 14.48 9.20 13.55
CA GLY A 184 14.48 8.07 12.62
C GLY A 184 13.07 7.77 12.12
N ALA A 185 12.70 6.49 12.07
CA ALA A 185 11.38 6.06 11.62
C ALA A 185 10.23 6.61 12.49
N GLY A 186 10.50 6.88 13.77
CA GLY A 186 9.49 7.33 14.74
C GLY A 186 8.49 6.21 15.10
N TRP A 187 8.13 6.13 16.37
CA TRP A 187 7.13 5.18 16.87
C TRP A 187 6.03 5.92 17.61
N SER A 188 4.78 5.48 17.47
CA SER A 188 3.59 6.25 17.86
C SER A 188 3.47 6.58 19.36
N SER A 189 4.16 5.84 20.23
CA SER A 189 4.27 6.14 21.67
C SER A 189 5.28 5.19 22.32
N PHE A 190 5.85 5.62 23.45
CA PHE A 190 6.55 4.79 24.42
C PHE A 190 6.05 5.21 25.82
N ALA A 191 6.09 4.29 26.78
CA ALA A 191 5.77 4.58 28.17
C ALA A 191 7.07 4.64 28.96
N ALA A 192 7.29 5.74 29.66
CA ALA A 192 8.38 5.95 30.58
C ALA A 192 7.83 6.67 31.82
N VAL A 193 8.41 6.33 32.96
CA VAL A 193 8.36 7.11 34.19
C VAL A 193 9.72 7.72 34.32
#